data_AF-A0A1C7D6V4-F1
#
_entry.id   AF-A0A1C7D6V4-F1
#
_cell.length_a   1.000
_cell.length_b   1.000
_cell.length_c   1.000
_cell.angle_alpha   90.00
_cell.angle_beta   90.00
_cell.angle_gamma   90.00
#
_symmetry.space_group_name_H-M   'P 1'
#
loop_
_entity.id
_entity.type
_entity.pdbx_description
1 polymer ?
#
loop_
_entity_poly.entity_id
_entity_poly.type
_entity_poly.pdbx_seq_one_letter_code
_entity_poly.pdbx_strand_id
1 'polypeptide(L)'
;MLASLLALAAASTAPAPQDVEGRCFYPEAFESVRETALLALCDRAEVRPDKVVFSRNGENQMRFSGVWEDGLFQVDEVVLRTGRRVEVKGSCRVDTRYDTTSAVSCLAHRRGFAYAANLIVPNI
;
A
#
# COMPACT_ATOMS: atom_id res chain seq x y z
N MET A 1 -33.44 36.67 -2.50
CA MET A 1 -32.64 35.70 -3.30
C MET A 1 -31.86 34.83 -2.33
N LEU A 2 -32.31 33.61 -2.05
CA LEU A 2 -31.59 32.68 -1.18
C LEU A 2 -30.55 31.93 -2.03
N ALA A 3 -29.28 32.16 -1.74
CA ALA A 3 -28.17 31.42 -2.33
C ALA A 3 -27.98 30.12 -1.52
N SER A 4 -28.39 28.99 -2.10
CA SER A 4 -28.07 27.66 -1.56
C SER A 4 -26.61 27.35 -1.84
N LEU A 5 -25.80 27.28 -0.79
CA LEU A 5 -24.43 26.77 -0.83
C LEU A 5 -24.46 25.27 -1.18
N LEU A 6 -23.93 24.94 -2.36
CA LEU A 6 -23.56 23.57 -2.70
C LEU A 6 -22.35 23.18 -1.85
N ALA A 7 -22.59 22.41 -0.79
CA ALA A 7 -21.52 21.71 -0.08
C ALA A 7 -20.96 20.63 -1.02
N LEU A 8 -19.80 20.90 -1.62
CA LEU A 8 -19.06 19.91 -2.40
C LEU A 8 -18.52 18.88 -1.40
N ALA A 9 -19.20 17.75 -1.25
CA ALA A 9 -18.67 16.62 -0.51
C ALA A 9 -17.37 16.19 -1.20
N ALA A 10 -16.23 16.38 -0.53
CA ALA A 10 -14.97 15.79 -0.96
C ALA A 10 -15.18 14.27 -0.93
N ALA A 11 -15.38 13.67 -2.10
CA ALA A 11 -15.48 12.23 -2.21
C ALA A 11 -14.08 11.66 -1.92
N SER A 12 -13.86 11.23 -0.68
CA SER A 12 -12.74 10.35 -0.34
C SER A 12 -12.98 9.02 -1.03
N THR A 13 -12.63 8.95 -2.32
CA THR A 13 -12.79 7.75 -3.12
C THR A 13 -11.56 6.89 -2.94
N ALA A 14 -11.73 5.76 -2.26
CA ALA A 14 -10.83 4.62 -2.41
C ALA A 14 -10.54 4.42 -3.91
N PRO A 15 -9.29 4.08 -4.30
CA PRO A 15 -9.00 3.74 -5.67
C PRO A 15 -9.87 2.56 -6.10
N ALA A 16 -10.24 2.55 -7.38
CA ALA A 16 -10.93 1.40 -7.96
C ALA A 16 -10.11 0.12 -7.72
N PRO A 17 -10.77 -1.02 -7.42
CA PRO A 17 -10.09 -2.31 -7.34
C PRO A 17 -9.25 -2.55 -8.59
N GLN A 18 -7.96 -2.83 -8.39
CA GLN A 18 -7.02 -3.04 -9.49
C GLN A 18 -5.91 -4.01 -9.10
N ASP A 19 -5.36 -4.68 -10.09
CA ASP A 19 -4.18 -5.51 -9.97
C ASP A 19 -3.04 -4.86 -10.74
N VAL A 20 -1.90 -4.70 -10.09
CA VAL A 20 -0.76 -3.96 -10.61
C VAL A 20 0.42 -4.90 -10.73
N GLU A 21 0.93 -5.08 -11.95
CA GLU A 21 2.14 -5.84 -12.21
C GLU A 21 3.37 -4.92 -12.15
N GLY A 22 4.47 -5.41 -11.59
CA GLY A 22 5.68 -4.62 -11.46
C GLY A 22 6.77 -5.38 -10.73
N ARG A 23 7.56 -4.67 -9.92
CA ARG A 23 8.58 -5.28 -9.08
C ARG A 23 8.75 -4.52 -7.78
N CYS A 24 8.81 -5.24 -6.66
CA CYS A 24 9.25 -4.63 -5.41
C CYS A 24 10.69 -4.14 -5.54
N PHE A 25 10.91 -2.85 -5.29
CA PHE A 25 12.22 -2.22 -5.34
C PHE A 25 12.46 -1.41 -4.08
N TYR A 26 13.67 -1.52 -3.52
CA TYR A 26 14.11 -0.72 -2.37
C TYR A 26 15.48 -0.15 -2.70
N PRO A 27 15.65 1.19 -2.64
CA PRO A 27 16.97 1.79 -2.79
C PRO A 27 17.97 1.28 -1.75
N GLU A 28 19.26 1.34 -2.05
CA GLU A 28 20.33 0.89 -1.14
C GLU A 28 20.29 1.57 0.24
N ALA A 29 19.72 2.77 0.33
CA ALA A 29 19.48 3.44 1.61
C ALA A 29 18.62 2.61 2.59
N PHE A 30 17.88 1.59 2.12
CA PHE A 30 17.14 0.66 2.97
C PHE A 30 17.99 -0.48 3.53
N GLU A 31 19.23 -0.69 3.07
CA GLU A 31 20.14 -1.71 3.60
C GLU A 31 20.39 -1.51 5.10
N SER A 32 20.50 -0.25 5.55
CA SER A 32 20.73 0.09 6.96
C SER A 32 19.56 -0.19 7.89
N VAL A 33 18.36 -0.47 7.36
CA VAL A 33 17.16 -0.78 8.16
C VAL A 33 16.73 -2.24 8.04
N ARG A 34 17.48 -3.09 7.33
CA ARG A 34 17.11 -4.51 7.13
C ARG A 34 17.02 -5.31 8.42
N GLU A 35 17.75 -4.92 9.46
CA GLU A 35 17.68 -5.57 10.78
C GLU A 35 16.39 -5.20 11.55
N THR A 36 15.78 -4.07 11.21
CA THR A 36 14.58 -3.53 11.86
C THR A 36 13.38 -3.44 10.93
N ALA A 37 13.44 -4.09 9.76
CA ALA A 37 12.37 -4.08 8.77
C ALA A 37 12.21 -5.44 8.09
N LEU A 38 10.96 -5.83 7.84
CA LEU A 38 10.63 -6.88 6.91
C LEU A 38 10.20 -6.24 5.58
N LEU A 39 10.95 -6.54 4.51
CA LEU A 39 10.70 -6.02 3.17
C LEU A 39 10.06 -7.12 2.30
N ALA A 40 8.93 -6.82 1.66
CA ALA A 40 8.29 -7.74 0.74
C ALA A 40 9.11 -7.85 -0.56
N LEU A 41 9.32 -9.07 -1.05
CA LEU A 41 9.76 -9.31 -2.43
C LEU A 41 8.52 -9.61 -3.25
N CYS A 42 8.20 -8.85 -4.29
CA CYS A 42 6.94 -8.97 -5.01
C CYS A 42 7.10 -8.69 -6.51
N ASP A 43 6.17 -9.23 -7.29
CA ASP A 43 5.96 -8.94 -8.72
C ASP A 43 4.54 -8.45 -9.03
N ARG A 44 3.64 -8.47 -8.03
CA ARG A 44 2.26 -8.01 -8.15
C ARG A 44 1.75 -7.35 -6.88
N ALA A 45 0.88 -6.37 -7.04
CA ALA A 45 0.06 -5.79 -5.98
C ALA A 45 -1.44 -5.91 -6.32
N GLU A 46 -2.25 -6.29 -5.34
CA GLU A 46 -3.72 -6.26 -5.39
C GLU A 46 -4.19 -5.09 -4.52
N VAL A 47 -4.85 -4.10 -5.13
CA VAL A 47 -5.43 -2.95 -4.40
C VAL A 47 -6.94 -3.14 -4.32
N ARG A 48 -7.48 -3.13 -3.11
CA ARG A 48 -8.92 -3.27 -2.81
C ARG A 48 -9.37 -2.23 -1.77
N PRO A 49 -10.68 -2.07 -1.54
CA PRO A 49 -11.19 -1.12 -0.55
C PRO A 49 -10.77 -1.42 0.90
N ASP A 50 -10.51 -2.69 1.22
CA ASP A 50 -10.26 -3.18 2.59
C ASP A 50 -8.84 -3.77 2.78
N LYS A 51 -8.06 -3.86 1.70
CA LYS A 51 -6.71 -4.46 1.74
C LYS A 51 -5.81 -4.02 0.58
N VAL A 52 -4.51 -4.10 0.82
CA VAL A 52 -3.47 -4.11 -0.21
C VAL A 52 -2.62 -5.36 -0.04
N VAL A 53 -2.52 -6.20 -1.08
CA VAL A 53 -1.76 -7.46 -1.05
C VAL A 53 -0.56 -7.36 -1.98
N PHE A 54 0.61 -7.76 -1.53
CA PHE A 54 1.78 -7.93 -2.38
C PHE A 54 2.13 -9.40 -2.49
N SER A 55 2.30 -9.86 -3.72
CA SER A 55 2.53 -11.26 -4.04
C SER A 55 3.74 -11.45 -4.93
N ARG A 56 4.30 -12.66 -4.90
CA ARG A 56 5.40 -13.09 -5.76
C ARG A 56 5.11 -14.48 -6.28
N ASN A 57 5.17 -14.68 -7.60
CA ASN A 57 4.86 -15.96 -8.23
C ASN A 57 3.49 -16.54 -7.77
N GLY A 58 2.48 -15.68 -7.57
CA GLY A 58 1.16 -16.08 -7.09
C GLY A 58 1.04 -16.31 -5.57
N GLU A 59 2.14 -16.24 -4.81
CA GLU A 59 2.11 -16.39 -3.35
C GLU A 59 2.10 -15.05 -2.63
N ASN A 60 1.17 -14.89 -1.69
CA ASN A 60 1.07 -13.69 -0.85
C ASN A 60 2.29 -13.54 0.06
N GLN A 61 2.92 -12.38 0.03
CA GLN A 61 4.10 -12.07 0.84
C GLN A 61 3.72 -11.20 2.04
N MET A 62 2.93 -10.17 1.80
CA MET A 62 2.31 -9.33 2.82
C MET A 62 0.93 -8.87 2.36
N ARG A 63 -0.03 -8.89 3.29
CA ARG A 63 -1.34 -8.26 3.14
C ARG A 63 -1.48 -7.20 4.21
N PHE A 64 -1.69 -5.96 3.79
CA PHE A 64 -2.01 -4.83 4.64
C PHE A 64 -3.55 -4.70 4.67
N SER A 65 -4.16 -4.74 5.85
CA SER A 65 -5.59 -4.46 6.05
C SER A 65 -5.77 -3.05 6.58
N GLY A 66 -6.93 -2.45 6.34
CA GLY A 66 -7.15 -1.05 6.67
C GLY A 66 -8.34 -0.43 5.95
N VAL A 67 -8.36 0.90 5.95
CA VAL A 67 -9.42 1.72 5.33
C VAL A 67 -8.84 2.85 4.51
N TRP A 68 -9.52 3.25 3.43
CA TRP A 68 -9.13 4.41 2.64
C TRP A 68 -9.69 5.70 3.25
N GLU A 69 -8.79 6.65 3.52
CA GLU A 69 -9.10 8.00 3.99
C GLU A 69 -8.23 9.00 3.23
N ASP A 70 -8.87 9.94 2.53
CA ASP A 70 -8.21 11.04 1.82
C ASP A 70 -7.13 10.57 0.82
N GLY A 71 -7.39 9.45 0.13
CA GLY A 71 -6.48 8.88 -0.87
C GLY A 71 -5.29 8.11 -0.29
N LEU A 72 -5.25 7.91 1.04
CA LEU A 72 -4.30 7.05 1.73
C LEU A 72 -5.03 5.87 2.36
N PHE A 73 -4.44 4.68 2.26
CA PHE A 73 -4.96 3.50 2.94
C PHE A 73 -4.37 3.42 4.33
N GLN A 74 -5.13 3.74 5.36
CA GLN A 74 -4.69 3.66 6.76
C GLN A 74 -4.62 2.20 7.19
N VAL A 75 -3.42 1.73 7.53
CA VAL A 75 -3.15 0.32 7.87
C VAL A 75 -3.22 0.11 9.37
N ASP A 76 -4.00 -0.89 9.79
CA ASP A 76 -4.12 -1.35 11.18
C ASP A 76 -3.58 -2.79 11.40
N GLU A 77 -3.51 -3.60 10.34
CA GLU A 77 -3.04 -4.99 10.41
C GLU A 77 -2.16 -5.34 9.22
N VAL A 78 -1.11 -6.13 9.48
CA VAL A 78 -0.33 -6.83 8.45
C VAL A 78 -0.44 -8.35 8.66
N VAL A 79 -0.75 -9.07 7.60
CA VAL A 79 -0.66 -10.53 7.53
C VAL A 79 0.52 -10.92 6.66
N LEU A 80 1.45 -11.67 7.25
CA LEU A 80 2.67 -12.14 6.60
C LEU A 80 2.41 -13.42 5.81
N ARG A 81 3.34 -13.78 4.91
CA ARG A 81 3.34 -15.07 4.20
C ARG A 81 3.12 -16.28 5.10
N THR A 82 3.60 -16.23 6.34
CA THR A 82 3.43 -17.30 7.34
C THR A 82 2.01 -17.41 7.90
N GLY A 83 1.08 -16.55 7.47
CA GLY A 83 -0.27 -16.42 8.03
C GLY A 83 -0.30 -15.63 9.35
N ARG A 84 0.87 -15.28 9.91
CA ARG A 84 0.96 -14.49 11.14
C ARG A 84 0.35 -13.10 10.91
N ARG A 85 -0.55 -12.72 11.80
CA ARG A 85 -1.18 -11.40 11.85
C ARG A 85 -0.47 -10.52 12.87
N VAL A 86 -0.31 -9.25 12.53
CA VAL A 86 0.39 -8.25 13.35
C VAL A 86 -0.41 -6.96 13.32
N GLU A 87 -0.85 -6.49 14.48
CA GLU A 87 -1.41 -5.15 14.64
C GLU A 87 -0.28 -4.11 14.48
N VAL A 88 -0.50 -3.14 13.61
CA VAL A 88 0.49 -2.13 13.22
C VAL A 88 -0.17 -0.76 13.10
N LYS A 89 0.63 0.29 12.89
CA LYS A 89 0.15 1.56 12.37
C LYS A 89 0.96 1.92 11.13
N GLY A 90 0.29 2.33 10.07
CA GLY A 90 0.96 2.67 8.83
C GLY A 90 0.02 3.19 7.78
N SER A 91 0.53 3.30 6.56
CA SER A 91 -0.31 3.64 5.43
C SER A 91 0.19 2.97 4.15
N CYS A 92 -0.71 2.89 3.18
CA CYS A 92 -0.37 2.67 1.78
C CYS A 92 -0.80 3.84 0.92
N ARG A 93 -0.09 4.01 -0.19
CA ARG A 93 -0.40 4.96 -1.26
C ARG A 93 -0.29 4.27 -2.61
N VAL A 94 -1.17 4.67 -3.53
CA VAL A 94 -1.09 4.34 -4.95
C VAL A 94 -0.67 5.60 -5.69
N ASP A 95 0.46 5.54 -6.36
CA ASP A 95 1.01 6.66 -7.13
C ASP A 95 0.68 6.51 -8.60
N THR A 96 0.17 7.56 -9.22
CA THR A 96 -0.18 7.58 -10.64
C THR A 96 0.74 8.51 -11.43
N ARG A 97 1.03 8.11 -12.67
CA ARG A 97 1.69 8.92 -13.69
C ARG A 97 1.01 8.64 -15.02
N TYR A 98 0.69 9.69 -15.78
CA TYR A 98 -0.07 9.58 -17.04
C TYR A 98 -1.35 8.72 -16.88
N ASP A 99 -2.10 8.98 -15.80
CA ASP A 99 -3.33 8.26 -15.44
C ASP A 99 -3.18 6.74 -15.24
N THR A 100 -1.94 6.26 -15.12
CA THR A 100 -1.61 4.85 -14.88
C THR A 100 -0.89 4.70 -13.55
N THR A 101 -1.16 3.63 -12.81
CA THR A 101 -0.45 3.32 -11.56
C THR A 101 1.04 3.10 -11.84
N SER A 102 1.88 3.96 -11.28
CA SER A 102 3.34 3.94 -11.36
C SER A 102 3.99 3.24 -10.16
N ALA A 103 3.36 3.28 -9.00
CA ALA A 103 3.81 2.57 -7.81
C ALA A 103 2.68 2.27 -6.82
N VAL A 104 2.88 1.23 -6.03
CA VAL A 104 2.07 0.93 -4.83
C VAL A 104 3.02 0.73 -3.66
N SER A 105 2.89 1.60 -2.67
CA SER A 105 3.82 1.69 -1.53
C SER A 105 3.06 1.53 -0.23
N CYS A 106 3.49 0.62 0.61
CA CYS A 106 2.98 0.42 1.97
C CYS A 106 4.14 0.44 2.97
N LEU A 107 3.93 1.14 4.08
CA LEU A 107 4.83 1.14 5.23
C LEU A 107 4.00 1.12 6.51
N ALA A 108 4.28 0.16 7.38
CA ALA A 108 3.66 0.08 8.69
C ALA A 108 4.67 -0.29 9.77
N HIS A 109 4.41 0.12 11.00
CA HIS A 109 5.32 -0.05 12.11
C HIS A 109 4.64 -0.66 13.33
N ARG A 110 5.42 -1.44 14.08
CA ARG A 110 5.09 -1.89 15.44
C ARG A 110 6.35 -1.93 16.28
N ARG A 111 6.38 -1.13 17.37
CA ARG A 111 7.46 -1.14 18.38
C ARG A 111 8.88 -1.07 17.78
N GLY A 112 9.09 -0.14 16.85
CA GLY A 112 10.40 0.06 16.20
C GLY A 112 10.73 -0.93 15.08
N PHE A 113 9.86 -1.89 14.77
CA PHE A 113 9.99 -2.78 13.62
C PHE A 113 9.07 -2.35 12.48
N ALA A 114 9.58 -2.33 11.24
CA ALA A 114 8.86 -1.92 10.04
C ALA A 114 8.41 -3.12 9.18
N TYR A 115 7.30 -2.96 8.49
CA TYR A 115 6.79 -3.86 7.45
C TYR A 115 6.58 -3.01 6.21
N ALA A 116 7.33 -3.29 5.15
CA ALA A 116 7.33 -2.45 3.97
C ALA A 116 7.15 -3.27 2.69
N ALA A 117 6.42 -2.69 1.76
CA ALA A 117 6.24 -3.19 0.41
C ALA A 117 6.24 -1.99 -0.55
N ASN A 118 7.09 -2.01 -1.58
CA ASN A 118 7.19 -0.91 -2.53
C ASN A 118 7.29 -1.45 -3.96
N LEU A 119 6.13 -1.63 -4.62
CA LEU A 119 6.06 -2.10 -5.99
C LEU A 119 6.17 -0.92 -6.96
N ILE A 120 7.14 -0.98 -7.87
CA ILE A 120 7.33 -0.02 -8.95
C ILE A 120 6.95 -0.66 -10.28
N VAL A 121 6.20 0.08 -11.10
CA VAL A 121 5.89 -0.32 -12.48
C VAL A 121 6.97 0.25 -13.41
N PRO A 122 7.73 -0.60 -14.12
CA PRO A 122 8.78 -0.12 -15.02
C PRO A 122 8.19 0.57 -16.26
N ASN A 123 8.92 1.54 -16.79
CA ASN A 123 8.62 2.22 -18.08
C ASN A 123 7.31 3.03 -18.12
N ILE A 124 6.86 3.56 -16.98
CA ILE A 124 5.77 4.54 -16.87
C ILE A 124 6.29 5.97 -16.67
#